data_AF-A0A6N2T7W4-F1
#
_entry.id   AF-A0A6N2T7W4-F1
#
_cell.length_a   1.000
_cell.length_b   1.000
_cell.length_c   1.000
_cell.angle_alpha   90.00
_cell.angle_beta   90.00
_cell.angle_gamma   90.00
#
_symmetry.space_group_name_H-M   'P 1'
#
loop_
_entity.id
_entity.type
_entity.pdbx_description
1 polymer ?
#
loop_
_entity_poly.entity_id
_entity_poly.type
_entity_poly.pdbx_seq_one_letter_code
_entity_poly.pdbx_strand_id
1 'polypeptide(L)'
;MTVTMAYLNKLREAGVYDNSVIIILSDHGYNIEGEAVKVAQKNENETGRQHPILFVKGLNESHDLQVSGAPISYEDLVEAYYKLMNGTASDDCFAYKEGDQRERRYLLYKYLGEDHMVEYVQTGYAGDESTLVPTGRVFDAK
;
A
#
# COMPACT_ATOMS: atom_id res chain seq x y z
N MET A 1 17.01 14.60 -9.21
CA MET A 1 17.24 13.21 -8.76
C MET A 1 16.52 13.05 -7.42
N THR A 2 15.63 12.08 -7.28
CA THR A 2 14.94 11.82 -6.00
C THR A 2 15.84 11.02 -5.06
N VAL A 3 15.57 11.06 -3.75
CA VAL A 3 16.30 10.25 -2.74
C VAL A 3 16.21 8.76 -3.08
N THR A 4 15.03 8.28 -3.49
CA THR A 4 14.82 6.89 -3.90
C THR A 4 15.74 6.50 -5.06
N MET A 5 15.83 7.33 -6.11
CA MET A 5 16.70 7.03 -7.24
C MET A 5 18.17 7.02 -6.85
N ALA A 6 18.59 7.94 -5.97
CA ALA A 6 19.96 7.98 -5.46
C ALA A 6 20.30 6.69 -4.69
N TYR A 7 19.39 6.21 -3.84
CA TYR A 7 19.56 4.98 -3.08
C TYR A 7 19.65 3.74 -3.99
N LEU A 8 18.73 3.60 -4.96
CA LEU A 8 18.75 2.48 -5.90
C LEU A 8 20.02 2.48 -6.76
N ASN A 9 20.50 3.65 -7.18
CA ASN A 9 21.77 3.76 -7.90
C ASN A 9 22.96 3.31 -7.04
N LYS A 10 22.98 3.65 -5.75
CA LYS A 10 24.03 3.19 -4.82
C LYS A 10 24.05 1.67 -4.68
N LEU A 11 22.90 1.01 -4.63
CA LEU A 11 22.84 -0.46 -4.63
C LEU A 11 23.40 -1.07 -5.92
N ARG A 12 23.14 -0.43 -7.08
CA ARG A 12 23.69 -0.87 -8.38
C ARG A 12 25.20 -0.67 -8.46
N GLU A 13 25.69 0.51 -8.09
CA GLU A 13 27.12 0.84 -8.03
C GLU A 13 27.90 -0.11 -7.11
N ALA A 14 27.28 -0.53 -6.00
CA ALA A 14 27.87 -1.49 -5.06
C ALA A 14 27.72 -2.96 -5.49
N GLY A 15 27.04 -3.26 -6.61
CA GLY A 15 26.86 -4.62 -7.10
C GLY A 15 25.92 -5.49 -6.26
N VAL A 16 25.06 -4.88 -5.43
CA VAL A 16 24.14 -5.61 -4.51
C VAL A 16 22.67 -5.48 -4.88
N TYR A 17 22.32 -4.67 -5.88
CA TYR A 17 20.94 -4.45 -6.31
C TYR A 17 20.19 -5.76 -6.64
N ASP A 18 20.81 -6.64 -7.43
CA ASP A 18 20.18 -7.89 -7.84
C ASP A 18 20.06 -8.87 -6.66
N ASN A 19 21.08 -8.92 -5.80
CA ASN A 19 21.09 -9.73 -4.58
C ASN A 19 20.40 -9.06 -3.37
N SER A 20 19.50 -8.11 -3.62
CA SER A 20 18.68 -7.47 -2.60
C SER A 20 17.21 -7.66 -2.90
N VAL A 21 16.42 -7.97 -1.87
CA VAL A 21 14.97 -7.73 -1.88
C VAL A 21 14.77 -6.23 -1.70
N ILE A 22 13.96 -5.61 -2.56
CA ILE A 22 13.67 -4.17 -2.48
C ILE A 22 12.16 -4.00 -2.39
N ILE A 23 11.72 -3.33 -1.34
CA ILE A 23 10.30 -3.00 -1.12
C ILE A 23 10.18 -1.49 -0.98
N ILE A 24 9.31 -0.89 -1.78
CA ILE A 24 8.96 0.53 -1.68
C ILE A 24 7.49 0.59 -1.30
N LEU A 25 7.22 1.15 -0.13
CA LEU A 25 5.92 1.13 0.53
C LEU A 25 5.64 2.52 1.11
N SER A 26 4.40 2.99 0.96
CA SER A 26 3.87 4.08 1.78
C SER A 26 3.16 3.50 3.00
N ASP A 27 3.04 4.24 4.09
CA ASP A 27 2.24 3.84 5.27
C ASP A 27 0.74 4.07 5.07
N HIS A 28 0.39 5.00 4.19
CA HIS A 28 -0.97 5.24 3.74
C HIS A 28 -1.00 5.86 2.33
N GLY A 29 -2.17 5.83 1.70
CA GLY A 29 -2.48 6.58 0.50
C GLY A 29 -2.84 8.04 0.79
N TYR A 30 -3.24 8.77 -0.26
CA TYR A 30 -3.80 10.11 -0.12
C TYR A 30 -4.72 10.41 -1.31
N ASN A 31 -5.95 10.86 -1.05
CA ASN A 31 -6.83 11.35 -2.09
C ASN A 31 -6.44 12.78 -2.47
N ILE A 32 -5.84 12.93 -3.64
CA ILE A 32 -5.52 14.22 -4.23
C ILE A 32 -6.55 14.50 -5.34
N GLU A 33 -7.58 15.29 -5.05
CA GLU A 33 -8.49 15.80 -6.08
C GLU A 33 -8.01 17.17 -6.61
N GLY A 34 -8.06 17.38 -7.94
CA GLY A 34 -7.87 18.67 -8.60
C GLY A 34 -6.44 19.23 -8.66
N GLU A 35 -6.29 20.55 -8.91
CA GLU A 35 -5.00 21.29 -8.89
C GLU A 35 -4.44 21.45 -7.45
N ALA A 36 -4.37 20.36 -6.70
CA ALA A 36 -3.95 20.30 -5.31
C ALA A 36 -2.47 20.67 -5.06
N VAL A 37 -1.74 21.07 -6.11
CA VAL A 37 -0.39 21.65 -5.98
C VAL A 37 -0.45 23.11 -5.50
N LYS A 38 -1.60 23.80 -5.58
CA LYS A 38 -1.69 25.26 -5.37
C LYS A 38 -2.72 25.77 -4.36
N VAL A 39 -3.50 24.91 -3.72
CA VAL A 39 -4.46 25.33 -2.69
C VAL A 39 -4.12 24.64 -1.38
N ALA A 40 -3.96 25.42 -0.31
CA ALA A 40 -3.83 24.88 1.04
C ALA A 40 -4.97 23.89 1.28
N GLN A 41 -4.60 22.64 1.59
CA GLN A 41 -5.49 21.50 1.79
C GLN A 41 -6.59 21.88 2.78
N LYS A 42 -7.77 22.21 2.26
CA LYS A 42 -8.89 22.68 3.08
C LYS A 42 -9.98 21.67 3.31
N ASN A 43 -9.86 20.45 2.75
CA ASN A 43 -10.78 19.37 3.05
C ASN A 43 -10.00 18.13 3.49
N GLU A 44 -10.36 17.71 4.67
CA GLU A 44 -9.83 16.62 5.47
C GLU A 44 -10.39 15.31 4.92
N ASN A 45 -10.10 14.96 3.66
CA ASN A 45 -10.65 13.74 3.08
C ASN A 45 -10.20 12.54 3.96
N GLU A 46 -11.16 11.97 4.67
CA GLU A 46 -10.99 10.82 5.58
C GLU A 46 -10.74 9.51 4.78
N THR A 47 -10.94 9.58 3.48
CA THR A 47 -10.81 8.50 2.50
C THR A 47 -9.52 8.63 1.67
N GLY A 48 -9.13 7.54 1.03
CA GLY A 48 -7.94 7.45 0.17
C GLY A 48 -6.68 6.97 0.90
N ARG A 49 -6.69 6.97 2.24
CA ARG A 49 -5.57 6.46 3.05
C ARG A 49 -5.43 4.95 2.94
N GLN A 50 -6.50 4.22 2.62
CA GLN A 50 -6.52 2.77 2.42
C GLN A 50 -5.81 2.30 1.13
N HIS A 51 -5.37 3.22 0.27
CA HIS A 51 -4.75 2.92 -1.02
C HIS A 51 -3.29 3.40 -1.10
N PRO A 52 -2.36 2.76 -0.37
CA PRO A 52 -0.94 3.07 -0.43
C PRO A 52 -0.29 2.51 -1.72
N ILE A 53 0.90 3.03 -2.03
CA ILE A 53 1.77 2.39 -3.02
C ILE A 53 2.51 1.19 -2.41
N LEU A 54 2.71 0.15 -3.21
CA LEU A 54 3.55 -0.99 -2.91
C LEU A 54 4.28 -1.44 -4.19
N PHE A 55 5.61 -1.44 -4.14
CA PHE A 55 6.47 -2.06 -5.16
C PHE A 55 7.35 -3.10 -4.49
N VAL A 56 7.51 -4.25 -5.12
CA VAL A 56 8.30 -5.37 -4.62
C VAL A 56 9.21 -5.86 -5.74
N LYS A 57 10.49 -6.09 -5.41
CA LYS A 57 11.47 -6.79 -6.22
C LYS A 57 12.07 -7.92 -5.37
N GLY A 58 11.99 -9.15 -5.86
CA GLY A 58 12.63 -10.33 -5.29
C GLY A 58 14.12 -10.43 -5.64
N LEU A 59 14.80 -11.46 -5.14
CA LEU A 59 16.21 -11.70 -5.42
C LEU A 59 16.42 -12.10 -6.89
N ASN A 60 17.44 -11.52 -7.54
CA ASN A 60 17.86 -11.82 -8.92
C ASN A 60 16.76 -11.67 -9.99
N GLU A 61 15.70 -10.91 -9.71
CA GLU A 61 14.65 -10.61 -10.68
C GLU A 61 15.11 -9.62 -11.74
N SER A 62 14.82 -9.95 -13.00
CA SER A 62 15.04 -9.11 -14.16
C SER A 62 13.90 -9.27 -15.15
N HIS A 63 12.98 -8.31 -15.13
CA HIS A 63 11.82 -8.23 -16.02
C HIS A 63 11.31 -6.79 -16.07
N ASP A 64 10.40 -6.52 -17.01
CA ASP A 64 9.69 -5.25 -17.07
C ASP A 64 8.77 -5.06 -15.86
N LEU A 65 8.41 -3.81 -15.54
CA LEU A 65 7.46 -3.51 -14.47
C LEU A 65 6.12 -4.21 -14.75
N GLN A 66 5.62 -4.94 -13.75
CA GLN A 66 4.32 -5.58 -13.76
C GLN A 66 3.42 -5.00 -12.68
N VAL A 67 2.11 -5.02 -12.91
CA VAL A 67 1.08 -4.58 -11.97
C VAL A 67 0.25 -5.80 -11.60
N SER A 68 0.01 -5.99 -10.31
CA SER A 68 -0.84 -7.06 -9.80
C SER A 68 -2.14 -6.47 -9.26
N GLY A 69 -3.27 -7.06 -9.67
CA GLY A 69 -4.59 -6.75 -9.13
C GLY A 69 -4.94 -7.50 -7.84
N ALA A 70 -3.99 -8.20 -7.22
CA ALA A 70 -4.25 -9.01 -6.02
C ALA A 70 -4.76 -8.15 -4.84
N PRO A 71 -5.79 -8.61 -4.09
CA PRO A 71 -6.39 -7.88 -2.97
C PRO A 71 -5.54 -7.92 -1.70
N ILE A 72 -4.34 -7.35 -1.74
CA ILE A 72 -3.35 -7.37 -0.65
C ILE A 72 -3.68 -6.34 0.45
N SER A 73 -3.29 -6.68 1.67
CA SER A 73 -3.42 -5.92 2.92
C SER A 73 -2.07 -5.82 3.64
N TYR A 74 -1.90 -4.85 4.54
CA TYR A 74 -0.70 -4.77 5.39
C TYR A 74 -0.47 -6.03 6.22
N GLU A 75 -1.53 -6.75 6.57
CA GLU A 75 -1.43 -7.99 7.34
C GLU A 75 -0.71 -9.12 6.58
N ASP A 76 -0.68 -9.04 5.23
CA ASP A 76 -0.04 -10.04 4.38
C ASP A 76 1.48 -9.83 4.27
N LEU A 77 1.98 -8.64 4.64
CA LEU A 77 3.39 -8.25 4.45
C LEU A 77 4.36 -9.14 5.24
N VAL A 78 3.99 -9.55 6.46
CA VAL A 78 4.87 -10.37 7.30
C VAL A 78 5.22 -11.69 6.62
N GLU A 79 4.24 -12.38 6.05
CA GLU A 79 4.46 -13.62 5.33
C GLU A 79 5.25 -13.39 4.04
N ALA A 80 4.92 -12.32 3.31
CA ALA A 80 5.62 -11.94 2.09
C ALA A 80 7.11 -11.70 2.34
N TYR A 81 7.48 -11.05 3.46
CA TYR A 81 8.88 -10.83 3.81
C TYR A 81 9.64 -12.14 4.00
N TYR A 82 9.07 -13.12 4.72
CA TYR A 82 9.71 -14.43 4.87
C TYR A 82 9.87 -15.16 3.53
N LYS A 83 8.85 -15.12 2.68
CA LYS A 83 8.89 -15.71 1.34
C LYS A 83 9.99 -15.08 0.48
N LEU A 84 10.08 -13.75 0.46
CA LEU A 84 11.10 -13.02 -0.30
C LEU A 84 12.52 -13.30 0.22
N MET A 85 12.72 -13.31 1.54
CA MET A 85 14.01 -13.67 2.15
C MET A 85 14.43 -15.11 1.83
N ASN A 86 13.47 -16.01 1.63
CA ASN A 86 13.70 -17.38 1.20
C ASN A 86 13.82 -17.54 -0.33
N GLY A 87 13.85 -16.44 -1.09
CA GLY A 87 14.04 -16.45 -2.54
C GLY A 87 12.79 -16.71 -3.38
N THR A 88 11.60 -16.57 -2.79
CA THR A 88 10.34 -16.56 -3.58
C THR A 88 10.32 -15.32 -4.47
N ALA A 89 9.81 -15.48 -5.70
CA ALA A 89 9.60 -14.36 -6.61
C ALA A 89 8.54 -13.38 -6.08
N SER A 90 8.62 -12.12 -6.52
CA SER A 90 7.79 -11.01 -6.07
C SER A 90 6.32 -11.17 -6.47
N ASP A 91 6.04 -11.77 -7.62
CA ASP A 91 4.69 -12.15 -8.08
C ASP A 91 4.09 -13.33 -7.29
N ASP A 92 4.93 -14.07 -6.56
CA ASP A 92 4.54 -15.22 -5.74
C ASP A 92 4.65 -15.01 -4.23
N CYS A 93 5.12 -13.84 -3.78
CA CYS A 93 5.32 -13.60 -2.35
C CYS A 93 4.01 -13.42 -1.55
N PHE A 94 2.89 -13.13 -2.22
CA PHE A 94 1.57 -13.03 -1.58
C PHE A 94 0.71 -14.28 -1.84
N ALA A 95 -0.09 -14.64 -0.83
CA ALA A 95 -1.03 -15.76 -0.93
C ALA A 95 -2.21 -15.42 -1.86
N TYR A 96 -2.71 -14.18 -1.80
CA TYR A 96 -3.76 -13.68 -2.69
C TYR A 96 -3.22 -13.40 -4.08
N LYS A 97 -4.02 -13.73 -5.09
CA LYS A 97 -3.73 -13.54 -6.51
C LYS A 97 -4.74 -12.60 -7.16
N GLU A 98 -4.41 -12.15 -8.36
CA GLU A 98 -5.34 -11.35 -9.16
C GLU A 98 -6.63 -12.13 -9.44
N GLY A 99 -7.77 -11.46 -9.26
CA GLY A 99 -9.10 -12.06 -9.37
C GLY A 99 -9.68 -12.57 -8.05
N ASP A 100 -8.85 -12.78 -7.02
CA ASP A 100 -9.36 -13.15 -5.69
C ASP A 100 -10.26 -12.05 -5.12
N GLN A 101 -11.27 -12.47 -4.35
CA GLN A 101 -12.16 -11.58 -3.63
C GLN A 101 -11.87 -11.65 -2.14
N ARG A 102 -11.81 -10.49 -1.49
CA ARG A 102 -11.55 -10.38 -0.05
C ARG A 102 -12.15 -9.12 0.52
N GLU A 103 -12.79 -9.25 1.68
CA GLU A 103 -13.15 -8.13 2.54
C GLU A 103 -11.91 -7.64 3.29
N ARG A 104 -11.54 -6.37 3.11
CA ARG A 104 -10.41 -5.75 3.84
C ARG A 104 -10.94 -4.70 4.81
N ARG A 105 -10.64 -4.88 6.10
CA ARG A 105 -11.04 -3.94 7.16
C ARG A 105 -10.28 -2.63 7.02
N TYR A 106 -10.99 -1.50 7.10
CA TYR A 106 -10.42 -0.16 7.10
C TYR A 106 -10.99 0.65 8.27
N LEU A 107 -10.13 1.35 9.00
CA LEU A 107 -10.53 2.31 10.02
C LEU A 107 -10.39 3.71 9.43
N LEU A 108 -11.52 4.35 9.19
CA LEU A 108 -11.59 5.71 8.68
C LEU A 108 -11.55 6.67 9.88
N TYR A 109 -10.67 7.65 9.80
CA TYR A 109 -10.51 8.68 10.81
C TYR A 109 -9.93 9.95 10.20
N LYS A 110 -10.23 11.08 10.84
CA LYS A 110 -9.69 12.39 10.48
C LYS A 110 -8.31 12.58 11.08
N TYR A 111 -7.38 13.18 10.32
CA TYR A 111 -6.07 13.57 10.84
C TYR A 111 -6.21 14.54 12.01
N LEU A 112 -5.55 14.24 13.14
CA LEU A 112 -5.70 14.96 14.42
C LEU A 112 -7.11 14.84 15.05
N GLY A 113 -7.93 13.94 14.53
CA GLY A 113 -9.27 13.57 15.02
C GLY A 113 -9.37 12.06 15.21
N GLU A 114 -8.28 11.42 15.65
CA GLU A 114 -8.19 9.98 15.91
C GLU A 114 -9.04 9.53 17.12
N ASP A 115 -9.65 10.48 17.84
CA ASP A 115 -10.60 10.22 18.92
C ASP A 115 -11.95 9.71 18.41
N HIS A 116 -12.22 9.78 17.11
CA HIS A 116 -13.38 9.19 16.45
C HIS A 116 -12.94 8.37 15.23
N MET A 117 -13.15 7.04 15.29
CA MET A 117 -12.87 6.15 14.17
C MET A 117 -14.10 5.35 13.78
N VAL A 118 -14.38 5.25 12.48
CA VAL A 118 -15.48 4.47 11.93
C VAL A 118 -14.91 3.31 11.13
N GLU A 119 -15.43 2.10 11.37
CA GLU A 119 -14.96 0.90 10.67
C GLU A 119 -15.75 0.63 9.39
N TYR A 120 -15.01 0.44 8.30
CA TYR A 120 -15.49 0.06 6.99
C TYR A 120 -14.89 -1.28 6.56
N VAL A 121 -15.55 -1.91 5.60
CA VAL A 121 -15.01 -3.00 4.78
C VAL A 121 -14.84 -2.49 3.36
N GLN A 122 -13.63 -2.60 2.83
CA GLN A 122 -13.34 -2.43 1.41
C GLN A 122 -13.62 -3.76 0.71
N THR A 123 -14.62 -3.77 -0.19
CA THR A 123 -15.02 -4.98 -0.92
C THR A 123 -14.46 -5.05 -2.34
N GLY A 124 -14.10 -3.91 -2.93
CA GLY A 124 -13.56 -3.80 -4.30
C GLY A 124 -12.11 -3.30 -4.34
N TYR A 125 -11.77 -2.54 -5.39
CA TYR A 125 -10.46 -1.91 -5.52
C TYR A 125 -10.22 -0.90 -4.39
N ALA A 126 -9.02 -0.89 -3.79
CA ALA A 126 -8.74 -0.05 -2.63
C ALA A 126 -8.85 1.47 -2.91
N GLY A 127 -8.60 1.90 -4.15
CA GLY A 127 -8.80 3.29 -4.57
C GLY A 127 -10.24 3.63 -4.97
N ASP A 128 -11.17 2.67 -4.93
CA ASP A 128 -12.58 2.89 -5.24
C ASP A 128 -13.41 3.00 -3.96
N GLU A 129 -13.66 4.25 -3.57
CA GLU A 129 -14.45 4.60 -2.38
C GLU A 129 -15.91 4.14 -2.46
N SER A 130 -16.46 3.92 -3.67
CA SER A 130 -17.84 3.44 -3.80
C SER A 130 -18.02 2.01 -3.27
N THR A 131 -16.92 1.29 -3.07
CA THR A 131 -16.90 -0.07 -2.54
C THR A 131 -16.53 -0.15 -1.04
N LEU A 132 -16.43 1.00 -0.36
CA LEU A 132 -16.35 1.08 1.10
C LEU A 132 -17.74 0.93 1.72
N VAL A 133 -17.92 -0.11 2.52
CA VAL A 133 -19.19 -0.42 3.19
C VAL A 133 -19.03 -0.21 4.70
N PRO A 134 -19.81 0.67 5.34
CA PRO A 134 -19.72 0.86 6.78
C PRO A 134 -20.19 -0.39 7.52
N THR A 135 -19.44 -0.80 8.54
CA THR A 135 -19.80 -1.94 9.39
C THR A 135 -20.80 -1.56 10.49
N GLY A 136 -20.97 -0.26 10.73
CA GLY A 136 -21.72 0.29 11.87
C GLY A 136 -20.93 0.33 13.19
N ARG A 137 -19.67 -0.13 13.21
CA ARG A 137 -18.81 0.00 14.41
C ARG A 137 -18.13 1.36 14.44
N VAL A 138 -18.15 1.96 15.62
CA VAL A 138 -17.52 3.25 15.93
C VAL A 138 -16.66 3.07 17.16
N PHE A 139 -15.47 3.67 17.13
CA PHE A 139 -14.52 3.68 18.24
C PHE A 139 -14.27 5.12 18.65
N ASP A 140 -14.81 5.51 19.80
CA ASP A 140 -14.59 6.82 20.40
C ASP A 140 -13.58 6.72 21.56
N ALA A 141 -12.55 7.56 21.53
CA ALA A 141 -11.67 7.74 22.69
C ALA A 141 -12.42 8.56 23.76
N LYS A 142 -12.25 8.16 25.02
CA LYS A 142 -12.83 8.85 26.18
C LYS A 142 -11.93 9.97 26.69
#